data_AF-A0A7S3MJL9-F1
#
_entry.id   AF-A0A7S3MJL9-F1
#
_cell.length_a   1.000
_cell.length_b   1.000
_cell.length_c   1.000
_cell.angle_alpha   90.00
_cell.angle_beta   90.00
_cell.angle_gamma   90.00
#
_symmetry.space_group_name_H-M   'P 1'
#
loop_
_entity.id
_entity.type
_entity.pdbx_description
1 polymer ?
#
loop_
_entity_poly.entity_id
_entity_poly.type
_entity_poly.pdbx_seq_one_letter_code
_entity_poly.pdbx_strand_id
1 'polypeptide(L)'
;VAVALCSFIFPLSWNHTLIPILPMSMINVIDAPFPYLIGVQASIFNEALQNQVIEMPQHVTIVNLDGPDIQTTESTVATCKFPPREFKALKEKLMKATGCVDERPHPDLEMIDDAFMRIMVDPDEEENQIDAIAVRDAFLEFMSR
;
A
#
# COMPACT_ATOMS: atom_id res chain seq x y z
N VAL A 1 4.38 -3.87 -1.02
CA VAL A 1 3.05 -3.19 -0.89
C VAL A 1 2.11 -3.44 -2.06
N ALA A 2 2.48 -3.16 -3.31
CA ALA A 2 1.57 -3.29 -4.46
C ALA A 2 0.89 -4.68 -4.57
N VAL A 3 1.65 -5.77 -4.39
CA VAL A 3 1.12 -7.14 -4.41
C VAL A 3 0.14 -7.41 -3.24
N ALA A 4 0.41 -6.86 -2.06
CA ALA A 4 -0.46 -7.05 -0.89
C ALA A 4 -1.83 -6.36 -1.09
N LEU A 5 -1.86 -5.20 -1.76
CA LEU A 5 -3.12 -4.53 -2.11
C LEU A 5 -4.01 -5.40 -3.01
N CYS A 6 -3.41 -6.17 -3.93
CA CYS A 6 -4.16 -7.13 -4.74
C CYS A 6 -4.76 -8.26 -3.90
N SER A 7 -4.11 -8.67 -2.81
CA SER A 7 -4.66 -9.68 -1.89
C SER A 7 -5.83 -9.15 -1.06
N PHE A 8 -5.80 -7.85 -0.69
CA PHE A 8 -6.86 -7.24 0.13
C PHE A 8 -8.21 -7.08 -0.58
N ILE A 9 -8.23 -7.17 -1.91
CA ILE A 9 -9.46 -7.07 -2.71
C ILE A 9 -10.10 -8.44 -3.01
N PHE A 10 -9.60 -9.55 -2.44
CA PHE A 10 -10.21 -10.87 -2.61
C PHE A 10 -11.71 -10.86 -2.25
N PRO A 11 -12.61 -11.51 -3.02
CA PRO A 11 -12.34 -12.45 -4.12
C PRO A 11 -12.15 -11.77 -5.49
N LEU A 12 -12.12 -10.44 -5.55
CA LEU A 12 -11.85 -9.72 -6.78
C LEU A 12 -10.39 -9.90 -7.18
N SER A 13 -10.14 -9.77 -8.48
CA SER A 13 -8.80 -9.81 -9.05
C SER A 13 -8.50 -8.49 -9.73
N TRP A 14 -7.30 -7.96 -9.48
CA TRP A 14 -6.79 -6.82 -10.23
C TRP A 14 -6.41 -7.28 -11.64
N ASN A 15 -7.09 -6.76 -12.65
CA ASN A 15 -6.90 -7.19 -14.05
C ASN A 15 -6.12 -6.18 -14.89
N HIS A 16 -5.58 -5.13 -14.27
CA HIS A 16 -4.83 -4.09 -14.95
C HIS A 16 -3.33 -4.18 -14.65
N THR A 17 -2.56 -3.26 -15.24
CA THR A 17 -1.11 -3.22 -15.12
C THR A 17 -0.68 -3.13 -13.65
N LEU A 18 0.18 -4.06 -13.24
CA LEU A 18 0.82 -4.10 -11.93
C LEU A 18 2.34 -4.13 -12.15
N ILE A 19 3.03 -3.07 -11.72
CA ILE A 19 4.49 -3.00 -11.75
C ILE A 19 4.95 -2.76 -10.30
N PRO A 20 5.30 -3.80 -9.54
CA PRO A 20 5.63 -3.65 -8.12
C PRO A 20 6.82 -2.71 -7.86
N ILE A 21 7.79 -2.68 -8.78
CA ILE A 21 8.95 -1.78 -8.76
C ILE A 21 9.19 -1.32 -10.20
N LEU A 22 9.03 -0.03 -10.47
CA LEU A 22 9.20 0.56 -11.79
C LEU A 22 10.68 0.87 -12.06
N PRO A 23 11.28 0.31 -13.13
CA PRO A 23 12.62 0.71 -13.56
C PRO A 23 12.62 2.16 -14.07
N MET A 24 13.71 2.90 -13.81
CA MET A 24 13.85 4.30 -14.27
C MET A 24 13.70 4.46 -15.79
N SER A 25 14.17 3.49 -16.57
CA SER A 25 14.01 3.50 -18.03
C SER A 25 12.56 3.50 -18.52
N MET A 26 11.61 3.16 -17.63
CA MET A 26 10.18 3.09 -17.90
C MET A 26 9.38 4.15 -17.13
N ILE A 27 10.02 5.20 -16.61
CA ILE A 27 9.36 6.20 -15.76
C ILE A 27 8.14 6.85 -16.44
N ASN A 28 8.15 7.00 -17.77
CA ASN A 28 7.05 7.56 -18.54
C ASN A 28 5.76 6.72 -18.53
N VAL A 29 5.81 5.47 -18.03
CA VAL A 29 4.61 4.61 -17.91
C VAL A 29 3.62 5.13 -16.86
N ILE A 30 4.06 6.03 -15.96
CA ILE A 30 3.16 6.67 -14.98
C ILE A 30 2.06 7.52 -15.63
N ASP A 31 2.24 7.98 -16.87
CA ASP A 31 1.22 8.74 -17.60
C ASP A 31 0.26 7.84 -18.40
N ALA A 32 0.25 6.53 -18.12
CA ALA A 32 -0.62 5.59 -18.81
C ALA A 32 -2.10 5.99 -18.62
N PRO A 33 -2.91 6.01 -19.70
CA PRO A 33 -4.31 6.44 -19.66
C PRO A 33 -5.27 5.38 -19.11
N PHE A 34 -4.76 4.27 -18.61
CA PHE A 34 -5.52 3.13 -18.09
C PHE A 34 -5.19 2.91 -16.61
N PRO A 35 -6.07 2.25 -15.82
CA PRO A 35 -5.78 1.98 -14.43
C PRO A 35 -4.49 1.19 -14.26
N TYR A 36 -3.69 1.52 -13.25
CA TYR A 36 -2.46 0.80 -12.95
C TYR A 36 -2.18 0.83 -11.45
N LEU A 37 -1.33 -0.10 -11.01
CA LEU A 37 -0.71 -0.07 -9.68
C LEU A 37 0.79 -0.19 -9.87
N ILE A 38 1.52 0.87 -9.55
CA ILE A 38 2.95 0.96 -9.80
C ILE A 38 3.66 1.37 -8.51
N GLY A 39 4.72 0.66 -8.14
CA GLY A 39 5.63 1.08 -7.07
C GLY A 39 6.83 1.80 -7.67
N VAL A 40 7.16 2.97 -7.14
CA VAL A 40 8.31 3.76 -7.56
C VAL A 40 9.12 4.16 -6.33
N GLN A 41 10.44 4.11 -6.42
CA GLN A 41 11.30 4.63 -5.37
C GLN A 41 11.19 6.16 -5.33
N ALA A 42 10.98 6.74 -4.14
CA ALA A 42 10.75 8.17 -4.00
C ALA A 42 11.88 9.05 -4.58
N SER A 43 13.13 8.63 -4.44
CA SER A 43 14.29 9.32 -5.01
C SER A 43 14.21 9.41 -6.54
N ILE A 44 13.93 8.28 -7.21
CA ILE A 44 13.81 8.18 -8.67
C ILE A 44 12.65 9.05 -9.17
N PHE A 45 11.49 8.99 -8.51
CA PHE A 45 10.33 9.80 -8.86
C PHE A 45 10.63 11.31 -8.75
N ASN A 46 11.21 11.73 -7.62
CA ASN A 46 11.53 13.13 -7.36
C ASN A 46 12.61 13.66 -8.32
N GLU A 47 13.64 12.86 -8.60
CA GLU A 47 14.68 13.21 -9.58
C GLU A 47 14.08 13.39 -10.98
N ALA A 48 13.19 12.49 -11.40
CA ALA A 48 12.53 12.57 -12.69
C ALA A 48 11.66 13.84 -12.83
N LEU A 49 10.96 14.26 -11.76
CA LEU A 49 10.23 15.54 -11.73
C LEU A 49 11.17 16.75 -11.77
N GLN A 50 12.24 16.75 -10.95
CA GLN A 50 13.20 17.86 -10.87
C GLN A 50 13.91 18.09 -12.21
N ASN A 51 14.29 16.99 -12.87
CA ASN A 51 14.95 17.01 -14.17
C ASN A 51 13.97 17.17 -15.34
N GLN A 52 12.67 17.35 -15.07
CA GLN A 52 11.61 17.51 -16.09
C GLN A 52 11.55 16.33 -17.08
N VAL A 53 11.93 15.13 -16.64
CA VAL A 53 11.77 13.89 -17.42
C VAL A 53 10.29 13.51 -17.49
N ILE A 54 9.57 13.75 -16.40
CA ILE A 54 8.12 13.57 -16.26
C ILE A 54 7.49 14.85 -15.70
N GLU A 55 6.21 15.02 -15.94
CA GLU A 55 5.38 16.01 -15.24
C GLU A 55 4.67 15.36 -14.04
N MET A 56 4.09 16.17 -13.15
CA MET A 56 3.26 15.63 -12.08
C MET A 56 2.03 14.94 -12.68
N PRO A 57 1.83 13.63 -12.47
CA PRO A 57 0.74 12.90 -13.11
C PRO A 57 -0.62 13.45 -12.67
N GLN A 58 -1.50 13.68 -13.64
CA GLN A 58 -2.88 14.07 -13.38
C GLN A 58 -3.76 12.82 -13.27
N HIS A 59 -4.79 12.88 -12.42
CA HIS A 59 -5.74 11.77 -12.18
C HIS A 59 -5.10 10.53 -11.54
N VAL A 60 -4.00 10.72 -10.80
CA VAL A 60 -3.27 9.65 -10.11
C VAL A 60 -3.28 9.91 -8.61
N THR A 61 -3.49 8.85 -7.83
CA THR A 61 -3.29 8.88 -6.38
C THR A 61 -1.88 8.38 -6.06
N ILE A 62 -1.07 9.25 -5.49
CA ILE A 62 0.30 8.96 -5.06
C ILE A 62 0.27 8.77 -3.54
N VAL A 63 0.77 7.63 -3.08
CA VAL A 63 0.84 7.29 -1.65
C VAL A 63 2.31 7.20 -1.26
N ASN A 64 2.76 8.10 -0.38
CA ASN A 64 4.06 7.98 0.24
C ASN A 64 3.98 6.95 1.37
N LEU A 65 4.77 5.89 1.27
CA LEU A 65 4.78 4.81 2.26
C LEU A 65 5.71 5.10 3.45
N ASP A 66 6.69 5.98 3.25
CA ASP A 66 7.65 6.39 4.29
C ASP A 66 7.07 7.49 5.20
N GLY A 67 6.03 8.18 4.73
CA GLY A 67 5.32 9.24 5.46
C GLY A 67 3.81 8.99 5.53
N PRO A 68 3.04 9.92 6.13
CA PRO A 68 1.58 9.86 6.14
C PRO A 68 0.93 10.47 4.89
N ASP A 69 1.73 10.92 3.91
CA ASP A 69 1.26 11.75 2.80
C ASP A 69 0.56 10.93 1.70
N ILE A 70 -0.67 11.33 1.38
CA ILE A 70 -1.45 10.79 0.27
C ILE A 70 -1.86 11.98 -0.60
N GLN A 71 -1.28 12.05 -1.79
CA GLN A 71 -1.60 13.07 -2.78
C GLN A 71 -2.64 12.48 -3.73
N THR A 72 -3.79 13.12 -3.83
CA THR A 72 -4.86 12.68 -4.74
C THR A 72 -5.36 13.88 -5.52
N THR A 73 -5.29 13.78 -6.85
CA THR A 73 -5.75 14.85 -7.75
C THR A 73 -7.25 14.75 -8.08
N GLU A 74 -7.90 13.62 -7.75
CA GLU A 74 -9.33 13.40 -8.00
C GLU A 74 -10.20 13.49 -6.74
N SER A 75 -11.28 14.28 -6.79
CA SER A 75 -12.30 14.30 -5.72
C SER A 75 -13.07 12.98 -5.57
N THR A 76 -12.95 12.05 -6.51
CA THR A 76 -13.70 10.79 -6.57
C THR A 76 -13.32 9.84 -5.42
N VAL A 77 -12.03 9.72 -5.08
CA VAL A 77 -11.58 8.92 -3.91
C VAL A 77 -12.11 9.51 -2.60
N ALA A 78 -12.18 10.85 -2.50
CA ALA A 78 -12.76 11.54 -1.33
C ALA A 78 -14.29 11.42 -1.24
N THR A 79 -14.97 11.04 -2.33
CA THR A 79 -16.43 10.91 -2.41
C THR A 79 -16.92 9.47 -2.57
N CYS A 80 -16.03 8.50 -2.78
CA CYS A 80 -16.30 7.07 -2.68
C CYS A 80 -16.70 6.72 -1.24
N LYS A 81 -18.01 6.75 -0.98
CA LYS A 81 -18.57 6.41 0.33
C LYS A 81 -18.70 4.90 0.42
N PHE A 82 -17.72 4.25 1.05
CA PHE A 82 -17.93 2.90 1.56
C PHE A 82 -19.13 2.88 2.50
N PRO A 83 -19.87 1.76 2.57
CA PRO A 83 -20.90 1.57 3.58
C PRO A 83 -20.33 1.87 4.99
N PRO A 84 -20.93 2.81 5.75
CA PRO A 84 -20.27 3.39 6.92
C PRO A 84 -20.11 2.39 8.07
N ARG A 85 -20.97 1.37 8.15
CA ARG A 85 -20.90 0.34 9.20
C ARG A 85 -19.71 -0.58 8.96
N GLU A 86 -19.56 -1.04 7.73
CA GLU A 86 -18.52 -1.93 7.24
C GLU A 86 -17.16 -1.24 7.30
N PHE A 87 -17.10 0.01 6.85
CA PHE A 87 -15.89 0.84 6.94
C PHE A 87 -15.44 1.04 8.39
N LYS A 88 -16.37 1.37 9.30
CA LYS A 88 -16.05 1.53 10.72
C LYS A 88 -15.54 0.23 11.33
N ALA A 89 -16.21 -0.89 11.06
CA ALA A 89 -15.80 -2.21 11.54
C ALA A 89 -14.42 -2.62 11.02
N LEU A 90 -14.14 -2.39 9.73
CA LEU A 90 -12.82 -2.65 9.14
C LEU A 90 -11.75 -1.80 9.83
N LYS A 91 -11.99 -0.49 9.99
CA LYS A 91 -11.04 0.41 10.65
C LYS A 91 -10.73 -0.03 12.08
N GLU A 92 -11.75 -0.35 12.89
CA GLU A 92 -11.56 -0.80 14.28
C GLU A 92 -10.74 -2.09 14.36
N LYS A 93 -11.00 -3.05 13.46
CA LYS A 93 -10.24 -4.31 13.41
C LYS A 93 -8.81 -4.11 12.98
N LEU A 94 -8.57 -3.27 11.96
CA LEU A 94 -7.21 -2.97 11.50
C LEU A 94 -6.41 -2.26 12.59
N MET A 95 -6.98 -1.24 13.24
CA MET A 95 -6.31 -0.55 14.36
C MET A 95 -5.91 -1.51 15.48
N LYS A 96 -6.78 -2.49 15.79
CA LYS A 96 -6.48 -3.54 16.77
C LYS A 96 -5.38 -4.48 16.29
N ALA A 97 -5.46 -4.97 15.05
CA ALA A 97 -4.52 -5.94 14.49
C ALA A 97 -3.12 -5.37 14.25
N THR A 98 -3.02 -4.06 14.01
CA THR A 98 -1.75 -3.37 13.78
C THR A 98 -1.22 -2.67 15.04
N GLY A 99 -1.88 -2.79 16.19
CA GLY A 99 -1.44 -2.10 17.42
C GLY A 99 -1.34 -0.58 17.28
N CYS A 100 -2.09 0.03 16.35
CA CYS A 100 -2.00 1.45 16.02
C CYS A 100 -0.58 1.91 15.62
N VAL A 101 0.13 1.17 14.76
CA VAL A 101 1.45 1.61 14.25
C VAL A 101 1.37 3.03 13.68
N ASP A 102 1.87 3.99 14.45
CA ASP A 102 2.04 5.39 14.03
C ASP A 102 3.51 5.68 13.64
N GLU A 103 4.46 4.83 14.03
CA GLU A 103 5.88 4.99 13.71
C GLU A 103 6.19 4.51 12.28
N ARG A 104 6.62 5.46 11.44
CA ARG A 104 7.12 5.22 10.09
C ARG A 104 8.48 5.91 9.90
N PRO A 105 9.47 5.26 9.27
CA PRO A 105 9.49 3.85 8.88
C PRO A 105 9.44 2.94 10.12
N HIS A 106 8.64 1.86 10.06
CA HIS A 106 8.65 0.80 11.08
C HIS A 106 10.08 0.28 11.29
N PRO A 107 10.53 0.01 12.52
CA PRO A 107 11.88 -0.48 12.79
C PRO A 107 12.21 -1.78 12.02
N ASP A 108 11.22 -2.62 11.75
CA ASP A 108 11.41 -3.84 10.93
C ASP A 108 11.68 -3.57 9.43
N LEU A 109 11.49 -2.35 8.92
CA LEU A 109 11.89 -2.00 7.54
C LEU A 109 13.40 -2.14 7.34
N GLU A 110 14.21 -1.91 8.38
CA GLU A 110 15.66 -2.12 8.33
C GLU A 110 16.05 -3.59 8.13
N MET A 111 15.13 -4.51 8.46
CA MET A 111 15.33 -5.95 8.38
C MET A 111 14.53 -6.60 7.24
N ILE A 112 13.97 -5.82 6.32
CA ILE A 112 13.20 -6.35 5.18
C ILE A 112 14.05 -7.25 4.28
N ASP A 113 15.32 -6.89 4.09
CA ASP A 113 16.24 -7.70 3.29
C ASP A 113 16.49 -9.09 3.92
N ASP A 114 16.31 -9.20 5.24
CA ASP A 114 16.41 -10.43 6.03
C ASP A 114 15.05 -11.07 6.36
N ALA A 115 13.93 -10.53 5.86
CA ALA A 115 12.59 -10.99 6.21
C ALA A 115 12.36 -12.48 5.87
N PHE A 116 13.06 -13.02 4.87
CA PHE A 116 13.02 -14.44 4.52
C PHE A 116 13.83 -15.33 5.47
N MET A 117 14.83 -14.78 6.17
CA MET A 117 15.64 -15.49 7.17
C MET A 117 14.95 -15.54 8.54
N ARG A 118 14.00 -14.62 8.80
CA ARG A 118 13.18 -14.57 10.02
C ARG A 118 12.16 -15.71 10.16
N ILE A 119 11.92 -16.50 9.11
CA ILE A 119 11.04 -17.68 9.17
C ILE A 119 11.55 -18.73 10.20
N MET A 120 12.76 -18.58 10.73
CA MET A 120 13.34 -19.45 11.76
C MET A 120 13.29 -18.89 13.19
N VAL A 121 12.59 -17.78 13.46
CA VAL A 121 12.41 -17.24 14.81
C VAL A 121 11.23 -17.91 15.53
N ASP A 122 11.41 -18.19 16.83
CA ASP A 122 10.51 -18.93 17.70
C ASP A 122 9.15 -18.19 17.86
N PRO A 123 7.99 -18.84 17.63
CA PRO A 123 6.66 -18.20 17.68
C PRO A 123 6.29 -17.56 19.03
N ASP A 124 7.04 -17.82 20.10
CA ASP A 124 6.77 -17.34 21.46
C ASP A 124 7.41 -15.97 21.80
N GLU A 125 8.18 -15.33 20.90
CA GLU A 125 8.93 -14.09 21.21
C GLU A 125 8.27 -12.75 20.82
N GLU A 126 7.12 -12.69 20.13
CA GLU A 126 6.70 -11.47 19.42
C GLU A 126 5.36 -10.86 19.87
N GLU A 127 5.34 -10.25 21.06
CA GLU A 127 4.16 -9.57 21.64
C GLU A 127 3.85 -8.19 21.01
N ASN A 128 4.71 -7.70 20.11
CA ASN A 128 4.60 -6.38 19.45
C ASN A 128 4.47 -6.44 17.91
N GLN A 129 4.24 -7.63 17.35
CA GLN A 129 4.12 -7.76 15.90
C GLN A 129 2.72 -7.49 15.36
N ILE A 130 2.68 -6.99 14.13
CA ILE A 130 1.47 -6.86 13.32
C ILE A 130 0.83 -8.25 13.15
N ASP A 131 -0.43 -8.42 13.58
CA ASP A 131 -1.18 -9.65 13.37
C ASP A 131 -1.66 -9.73 11.91
N ALA A 132 -0.80 -10.28 11.04
CA ALA A 132 -1.07 -10.42 9.62
C ALA A 132 -2.32 -11.28 9.32
N ILE A 133 -2.64 -12.23 10.20
CA ILE A 133 -3.83 -13.09 10.06
C ILE A 133 -5.08 -12.27 10.35
N ALA A 134 -5.10 -11.51 11.44
CA ALA A 134 -6.22 -10.63 11.77
C ALA A 134 -6.43 -9.53 10.72
N VAL A 135 -5.35 -8.97 10.14
CA VAL A 135 -5.45 -8.02 9.02
C VAL A 135 -6.14 -8.68 7.82
N ARG A 136 -5.68 -9.86 7.41
CA ARG A 136 -6.29 -10.61 6.30
C ARG A 136 -7.78 -10.89 6.56
N ASP A 137 -8.10 -11.41 7.74
CA ASP A 137 -9.47 -11.80 8.09
C ASP A 137 -10.40 -10.58 8.16
N ALA A 138 -9.89 -9.42 8.60
CA ALA A 138 -10.65 -8.17 8.58
C ALA A 138 -11.07 -7.76 7.15
N PHE A 139 -10.16 -7.87 6.18
CA PHE A 139 -10.48 -7.61 4.77
C PHE A 139 -11.41 -8.66 4.17
N LEU A 140 -11.20 -9.95 4.45
CA LEU A 140 -12.09 -11.01 3.96
C LEU A 140 -13.52 -10.83 4.47
N GLU A 141 -13.69 -10.49 5.75
CA GLU A 141 -15.01 -10.24 6.31
C GLU A 141 -15.66 -9.01 5.67
N PHE A 142 -14.89 -7.92 5.50
CA PHE A 142 -15.36 -6.71 4.83
C PHE A 142 -15.86 -7.00 3.41
N MET A 143 -15.16 -7.84 2.66
CA MET A 143 -15.51 -8.20 1.28
C MET A 143 -16.66 -9.22 1.17
N SER A 144 -16.99 -9.92 2.27
CA SER A 144 -18.07 -10.92 2.31
C SER A 144 -19.47 -10.35 2.62
N ARG A 145 -19.55 -9.09 3.05
CA ARG A 145 -20.79 -8.42 3.46
C ARG A 145 -21.35 -7.54 2.35
#